data_AF-A0A9D4QQC5-F1
#
_entry.id   AF-A0A9D4QQC5-F1
#
_cell.length_a   1.000
_cell.length_b   1.000
_cell.length_c   1.000
_cell.angle_alpha   90.00
_cell.angle_beta   90.00
_cell.angle_gamma   90.00
#
_symmetry.space_group_name_H-M   'P 1'
#
loop_
_entity.id
_entity.type
_entity.pdbx_description
1 polymer ?
#
loop_
_entity_poly.entity_id
_entity_poly.type
_entity_poly.pdbx_seq_one_letter_code
_entity_poly.pdbx_strand_id
1 'polypeptide(L)'
;MKVRARIVAKFRSKRKAGEEVRIRVSEDLPEYVMKSRSKLYGFFKECIDNDKNAFFRNDHLVVDGVKYVYDDVNKQPVVVTGNDI
;
A
#
# COMPACT_ATOMS: atom_id res chain seq x y z
N MET A 1 2.81 -24.65 2.58
CA MET A 1 2.56 -23.25 3.00
C MET A 1 3.87 -22.60 3.41
N LYS A 2 4.26 -21.52 2.72
CA LYS A 2 5.61 -20.92 2.77
C LYS A 2 5.87 -20.23 4.11
N VAL A 3 6.98 -20.56 4.78
CA VAL A 3 7.46 -20.02 6.07
C VAL A 3 7.25 -18.51 6.22
N ARG A 4 7.43 -17.77 5.12
CA ARG A 4 7.17 -16.33 4.98
C ARG A 4 5.79 -15.89 5.47
N ALA A 5 4.72 -16.58 5.06
CA ALA A 5 3.35 -16.21 5.45
C ALA A 5 3.15 -16.32 6.97
N ARG A 6 3.79 -17.31 7.59
CA ARG A 6 3.71 -17.54 9.04
C ARG A 6 4.47 -16.47 9.84
N ILE A 7 5.62 -16.03 9.33
CA ILE A 7 6.41 -14.93 9.93
C ILE A 7 5.62 -13.61 9.87
N VAL A 8 5.06 -13.28 8.71
CA VAL A 8 4.27 -12.04 8.52
C VAL A 8 3.02 -12.04 9.39
N ALA A 9 2.29 -13.16 9.47
CA ALA A 9 1.11 -13.27 10.32
C ALA A 9 1.45 -13.08 11.81
N LYS A 10 2.53 -13.72 12.29
CA LYS A 10 2.98 -13.60 13.69
C LYS A 10 3.43 -12.17 14.02
N PHE A 11 4.11 -11.51 13.09
CA PHE A 11 4.51 -10.11 13.23
C PHE A 11 3.29 -9.17 13.34
N ARG A 12 2.30 -9.32 12.45
CA ARG A 12 1.04 -8.55 12.49
C ARG A 12 0.31 -8.75 13.82
N SER A 13 0.29 -9.97 14.34
CA SER A 13 -0.30 -10.29 15.65
C SER A 13 0.40 -9.59 16.81
N LYS A 14 1.74 -9.56 16.82
CA LYS A 14 2.52 -8.89 17.88
C LYS A 14 2.34 -7.37 17.87
N ARG A 15 2.28 -6.76 16.68
CA ARG A 15 1.99 -5.33 16.52
C ARG A 15 0.58 -4.95 17.00
N LYS A 16 -0.42 -5.81 16.74
CA LYS A 16 -1.80 -5.60 17.23
C LYS A 16 -1.90 -5.68 18.76
N ALA A 17 -1.00 -6.45 19.40
CA ALA A 17 -0.95 -6.64 20.85
C ALA A 17 -0.17 -5.53 21.60
N GLY A 18 0.35 -4.52 20.91
CA GLY A 18 1.07 -3.41 21.55
C GLY A 18 2.48 -3.77 22.07
N GLU A 19 3.01 -4.94 21.72
CA GLU A 19 4.42 -5.25 21.99
C GLU A 19 5.29 -4.28 21.17
N GLU A 20 6.28 -3.64 21.80
CA GLU A 20 7.21 -2.70 21.17
C GLU A 20 8.15 -3.44 20.20
N VAL A 21 7.62 -3.80 19.02
CA VAL A 21 8.39 -4.48 17.98
C VAL A 21 9.27 -3.45 17.25
N ARG A 22 10.49 -3.26 17.74
CA ARG A 22 11.51 -2.37 17.13
C ARG A 22 12.04 -2.87 15.77
N ILE A 23 11.63 -4.05 15.32
CA ILE A 23 12.00 -4.61 14.02
C ILE A 23 11.01 -4.11 12.97
N ARG A 24 11.43 -3.22 12.07
CA ARG A 24 10.63 -2.89 10.87
C ARG A 24 10.75 -4.04 9.88
N VAL A 25 9.74 -4.90 9.83
CA VAL A 25 9.60 -5.85 8.72
C VAL A 25 9.01 -5.08 7.54
N SER A 26 9.86 -4.63 6.63
CA SER A 26 9.42 -4.14 5.32
C SER A 26 9.07 -5.32 4.43
N GLU A 27 7.99 -5.20 3.66
CA GLU A 27 7.76 -6.13 2.57
C GLU A 27 8.86 -5.92 1.52
N ASP A 28 9.58 -6.98 1.18
CA ASP A 28 10.47 -6.99 0.01
C ASP A 28 9.59 -6.97 -1.24
N LEU A 29 9.41 -5.76 -1.77
CA LEU A 29 8.62 -5.45 -2.94
C LEU A 29 9.56 -5.10 -4.08
N PRO A 30 9.24 -5.47 -5.33
CA PRO A 30 10.01 -4.99 -6.48
C PRO A 30 10.16 -3.46 -6.46
N GLU A 31 11.31 -2.97 -6.91
CA GLU A 31 11.63 -1.54 -6.89
C GLU A 31 10.54 -0.67 -7.56
N TYR A 32 9.96 -1.15 -8.67
CA TYR A 32 8.87 -0.45 -9.35
C TYR A 32 7.63 -0.28 -8.47
N VAL A 33 7.31 -1.27 -7.63
CA VAL A 33 6.19 -1.21 -6.68
C VAL A 33 6.50 -0.20 -5.59
N MET A 34 7.71 -0.23 -5.03
CA MET A 34 8.13 0.71 -4.00
C MET A 34 8.09 2.16 -4.50
N LYS A 35 8.57 2.41 -5.72
CA LYS A 35 8.53 3.72 -6.37
C LYS A 35 7.10 4.20 -6.57
N SER A 36 6.23 3.36 -7.13
CA SER A 36 4.83 3.71 -7.39
C SER A 36 4.07 4.03 -6.09
N ARG A 37 4.24 3.20 -5.05
CA ARG A 37 3.65 3.45 -3.72
C ARG A 37 4.15 4.74 -3.09
N SER A 38 5.45 5.01 -3.17
CA SER A 38 6.04 6.24 -2.62
C SER A 38 5.44 7.49 -3.24
N LYS A 39 5.21 7.49 -4.56
CA LYS A 39 4.58 8.61 -5.28
C LYS A 39 3.11 8.83 -4.89
N LEU A 40 2.40 7.74 -4.58
CA LEU A 40 1.01 7.78 -4.11
C LEU A 40 0.86 8.02 -2.59
N TYR A 41 1.96 8.05 -1.83
CA TYR A 41 1.90 8.10 -0.37
C TYR A 41 1.25 9.38 0.16
N GLY A 42 1.49 10.54 -0.50
CA GLY A 42 0.84 11.79 -0.14
C GLY A 42 -0.69 11.68 -0.23
N PHE A 43 -1.19 11.20 -1.36
CA PHE A 43 -2.62 10.99 -1.58
C PHE A 43 -3.22 9.91 -0.67
N PHE A 44 -2.48 8.84 -0.40
CA PHE A 44 -2.88 7.82 0.59
C PHE A 44 -3.08 8.47 1.97
N LYS A 45 -2.13 9.29 2.43
CA LYS A 45 -2.23 9.99 3.70
C LYS A 45 -3.46 10.90 3.74
N GLU A 46 -3.69 11.70 2.70
CA GLU A 46 -4.89 12.54 2.58
C GLU A 46 -6.19 11.72 2.66
N CYS A 47 -6.24 10.55 2.03
CA CYS A 47 -7.42 9.69 2.10
C CYS A 47 -7.66 9.18 3.53
N ILE A 48 -6.62 8.75 4.24
CA ILE A 48 -6.72 8.31 5.64
C ILE A 48 -7.14 9.47 6.54
N ASP A 49 -6.55 10.66 6.35
CA ASP A 49 -6.88 11.86 7.11
C ASP A 49 -8.33 12.33 6.88
N ASN A 50 -8.97 11.92 5.78
CA ASN A 50 -10.38 12.16 5.45
C ASN A 50 -11.28 10.94 5.71
N ASP A 51 -10.87 10.00 6.57
CA ASP A 51 -11.64 8.79 6.96
C ASP A 51 -12.05 7.87 5.78
N LYS A 52 -11.33 7.92 4.66
CA LYS A 52 -11.58 7.02 3.52
C LYS A 52 -10.94 5.66 3.73
N ASN A 53 -11.54 4.61 3.16
CA ASN A 53 -10.96 3.28 3.17
C ASN A 53 -9.90 3.15 2.07
N ALA A 54 -8.65 3.50 2.41
CA ALA A 54 -7.51 3.48 1.49
C ALA A 54 -6.51 2.37 1.83
N PHE A 55 -6.04 1.62 0.83
CA PHE A 55 -4.96 0.62 1.00
C PHE A 55 -4.20 0.38 -0.29
N PHE A 56 -2.91 0.05 -0.18
CA PHE A 56 -2.10 -0.32 -1.34
C PHE A 56 -2.31 -1.78 -1.75
N ARG A 57 -2.47 -2.01 -3.05
CA ARG A 57 -2.45 -3.34 -3.68
C ARG A 57 -1.44 -3.33 -4.80
N ASN A 58 -0.38 -4.14 -4.68
CA ASN A 58 0.77 -4.07 -5.58
C ASN A 58 1.27 -2.63 -5.74
N ASP A 59 1.32 -2.12 -6.97
CA ASP A 59 1.80 -0.83 -7.43
C ASP A 59 0.76 0.30 -7.39
N HIS A 60 -0.50 0.02 -7.05
CA HIS A 60 -1.59 0.99 -7.06
C HIS A 60 -2.24 1.17 -5.68
N LEU A 61 -2.93 2.29 -5.52
CA LEU A 61 -3.73 2.59 -4.35
C LEU A 61 -5.21 2.27 -4.65
N VAL A 62 -5.89 1.64 -3.71
CA VAL A 62 -7.34 1.45 -3.75
C VAL A 62 -7.94 2.37 -2.69
N VAL A 63 -8.92 3.21 -3.08
CA VAL A 63 -9.65 4.11 -2.18
C VAL A 63 -11.14 3.88 -2.39
N ASP A 64 -11.85 3.42 -1.37
CA ASP A 64 -13.30 3.12 -1.43
C ASP A 64 -13.68 2.23 -2.63
N GLY A 65 -12.80 1.28 -2.97
CA GLY A 65 -12.98 0.35 -4.10
C GLY A 65 -12.49 0.87 -5.45
N VAL A 66 -12.08 2.14 -5.55
CA VAL A 66 -11.57 2.75 -6.79
C VAL A 66 -10.05 2.62 -6.87
N LYS A 67 -9.54 2.20 -8.03
CA LYS A 67 -8.10 2.04 -8.29
C LYS A 67 -7.48 3.36 -8.76
N TYR A 68 -6.38 3.74 -8.12
CA TYR A 68 -5.54 4.88 -8.46
C TYR A 68 -4.12 4.45 -8.78
N VAL A 69 -3.57 4.95 -9.88
CA VAL A 69 -2.14 4.86 -10.22
C VAL A 69 -1.54 6.27 -10.22
N TYR A 70 -0.22 6.36 -10.14
CA TYR A 70 0.45 7.65 -10.26
C TYR A 70 0.71 7.95 -11.74
N ASP A 71 0.21 9.07 -12.23
CA ASP A 71 0.55 9.60 -13.53
C ASP A 71 1.87 10.37 -13.42
N ASP A 72 2.93 9.81 -14.02
CA ASP A 72 4.26 10.41 -14.01
C ASP A 72 4.37 11.66 -14.90
N VAL A 73 3.49 11.83 -15.88
CA VAL A 73 3.47 13.00 -16.77
C VAL A 73 2.87 14.18 -16.02
N ASN A 74 1.68 13.99 -15.45
CA ASN A 74 0.95 15.04 -14.74
C ASN A 74 1.29 15.13 -13.24
N LYS A 75 2.15 14.24 -12.75
CA LYS A 75 2.62 14.17 -11.35
C LYS A 75 1.49 14.06 -10.31
N GLN A 76 0.43 13.34 -10.63
CA GLN A 76 -0.76 13.23 -9.79
C GLN A 76 -1.39 11.82 -9.79
N PRO A 77 -2.14 11.44 -8.75
CA PRO A 77 -2.94 10.22 -8.77
C PRO A 77 -4.07 10.31 -9.79
N VAL A 78 -4.23 9.27 -10.61
CA VAL A 78 -5.31 9.16 -11.60
C VAL A 78 -6.08 7.87 -11.43
N VAL A 79 -7.39 7.93 -11.66
CA VAL A 79 -8.27 6.76 -11.59
C VAL A 79 -8.02 5.86 -12.80
N VAL A 80 -7.92 4.55 -12.55
CA VAL A 80 -7.94 3.54 -13.62
C VAL A 80 -9.33 2.94 -13.68
N THR A 81 -10.16 3.45 -14.59
CA THR A 81 -11.39 2.78 -15.00
C THR A 81 -11.00 1.61 -15.89
N GLY A 82 -11.32 0.38 -15.49
CA GLY A 82 -10.95 -0.82 -16.24
C GLY A 82 -11.56 -0.80 -17.63
N ASN A 83 -10.73 -0.54 -18.64
CA ASN A 83 -10.99 -0.85 -20.05
C ASN A 83 -9.71 -1.06 -20.87
N ASP A 84 -8.57 -1.36 -20.22
CA ASP A 84 -7.33 -1.70 -20.91
C ASP A 84 -6.90 -3.12 -20.50
N ILE A 85 -7.39 -4.11 -21.26
CA ILE A 85 -6.77 -5.43 -21.45
C ILE A 85 -6.13 -5.41 -22.84
#